data_AF-A0A839Z9W4-F1
#
_entry.id   AF-A0A839Z9W4-F1
#
_cell.length_a   1.000
_cell.length_b   1.000
_cell.length_c   1.000
_cell.angle_alpha   90.00
_cell.angle_beta   90.00
_cell.angle_gamma   90.00
#
_symmetry.space_group_name_H-M   'P 1'
#
loop_
_entity.id
_entity.type
_entity.pdbx_description
1 polymer ?
#
loop_
_entity_poly.entity_id
_entity_poly.type
_entity_poly.pdbx_seq_one_letter_code
_entity_poly.pdbx_strand_id
1 'polypeptide(L)'
;MLARAALRLSAIEALCPTASVLAGTGEGFPTMAQHRVFDSRQVLVNELDKRLPGTPCLSVYTEDTMVERRGGIATSTIGDASADLIVVVEIAQKASDEDGEFAQAVIEGDALMRLTLEALGAQVRRVFTRDEKAAGLRRVLMSVQSIKVEPYALPQYGVRMMRDVMTFTCRIADDKYTDAPGLPEPLKRVAEDLPDGAYAKAKLIELGAAFAATTRTPLAGMDIHPTAGDGPAITPPIGG
;
A
#
# COMPACT_ATOMS: atom_id res chain seq x y z
N MET A 1 3.23 11.33 0.75
CA MET A 1 3.97 10.20 1.33
C MET A 1 4.12 9.10 0.29
N LEU A 2 5.35 8.68 -0.01
CA LEU A 2 5.67 7.64 -0.98
C LEU A 2 5.60 6.24 -0.38
N ALA A 3 5.73 6.10 0.94
CA ALA A 3 5.59 4.85 1.66
C ALA A 3 4.24 4.15 1.41
N ARG A 4 3.15 4.89 1.19
CA ARG A 4 1.85 4.29 0.79
C ARG A 4 1.89 3.65 -0.60
N ALA A 5 2.67 4.21 -1.52
CA ALA A 5 2.87 3.61 -2.84
C ALA A 5 3.70 2.34 -2.70
N ALA A 6 4.72 2.34 -1.84
CA ALA A 6 5.50 1.15 -1.51
C ALA A 6 4.61 0.03 -0.94
N LEU A 7 3.69 0.37 -0.03
CA LEU A 7 2.70 -0.55 0.54
C LEU A 7 1.82 -1.15 -0.56
N ARG A 8 1.21 -0.30 -1.39
CA ARG A 8 0.30 -0.69 -2.47
C ARG A 8 0.99 -1.58 -3.50
N LEU A 9 2.15 -1.17 -4.01
CA LEU A 9 2.90 -1.92 -5.02
C LEU A 9 3.36 -3.28 -4.48
N SER A 10 3.81 -3.34 -3.24
CA SER A 10 4.19 -4.61 -2.61
C SER A 10 2.98 -5.53 -2.38
N ALA A 11 1.81 -4.97 -2.08
CA ALA A 11 0.57 -5.73 -1.97
C ALA A 11 0.13 -6.31 -3.33
N ILE A 12 0.26 -5.51 -4.41
CA ILE A 12 -0.05 -5.96 -5.76
C ILE A 12 0.90 -7.08 -6.19
N GLU A 13 2.21 -6.92 -6.02
CA GLU A 13 3.18 -7.98 -6.34
C GLU A 13 2.93 -9.25 -5.52
N ALA A 14 2.48 -9.12 -4.27
CA ALA A 14 2.11 -10.28 -3.46
C ALA A 14 0.85 -11.01 -3.97
N LEU A 15 -0.12 -10.28 -4.53
CA LEU A 15 -1.38 -10.84 -5.04
C LEU A 15 -1.28 -11.32 -6.50
N CYS A 16 -0.43 -10.66 -7.28
CA CYS A 16 -0.20 -10.90 -8.70
C CYS A 16 1.31 -10.85 -8.97
N PRO A 17 2.04 -11.94 -8.65
CA PRO A 17 3.48 -11.98 -8.83
C PRO A 17 3.86 -11.76 -10.30
N THR A 18 4.78 -10.84 -10.56
CA THR A 18 5.23 -10.52 -11.92
C THR A 18 5.76 -11.77 -12.63
N ALA A 19 6.46 -12.64 -11.91
CA ALA A 19 6.96 -13.90 -12.45
C ALA A 19 5.83 -14.81 -12.99
N SER A 20 4.68 -14.86 -12.31
CA SER A 20 3.52 -15.64 -12.76
C SER A 20 2.86 -15.02 -13.99
N VAL A 21 2.81 -13.68 -14.07
CA VAL A 21 2.32 -12.97 -15.25
C VAL A 21 3.20 -13.27 -16.47
N LEU A 22 4.53 -13.15 -16.31
CA LEU A 22 5.49 -13.39 -17.39
C LEU A 22 5.53 -14.86 -17.84
N ALA A 23 5.28 -15.81 -16.94
CA ALA A 23 5.21 -17.22 -17.30
C ALA A 23 4.01 -17.55 -18.21
N GLY A 24 2.91 -16.80 -18.12
CA GLY A 24 1.75 -16.93 -19.00
C GLY A 24 0.96 -18.24 -18.87
N THR A 25 1.27 -19.09 -17.89
CA THR A 25 0.64 -20.42 -17.73
C THR A 25 -0.65 -20.40 -16.92
N GLY A 26 -0.99 -19.28 -16.27
CA GLY A 26 -2.08 -19.22 -15.30
C GLY A 26 -1.76 -19.89 -13.96
N GLU A 27 -0.55 -20.43 -13.79
CA GLU A 27 -0.08 -21.04 -12.56
C GLU A 27 0.72 -20.05 -11.68
N GLY A 28 0.89 -20.40 -10.41
CA GLY A 28 1.68 -19.60 -9.47
C GLY A 28 0.97 -18.39 -8.88
N PHE A 29 -0.22 -18.03 -9.37
CA PHE A 29 -1.05 -17.01 -8.73
C PHE A 29 -1.58 -17.50 -7.37
N PRO A 30 -1.56 -16.66 -6.32
CA PRO A 30 -2.00 -17.05 -5.00
C PRO A 30 -3.52 -16.96 -4.79
N THR A 31 -4.25 -16.33 -5.73
CA THR A 31 -5.70 -16.14 -5.66
C THR A 31 -6.38 -16.53 -6.97
N MET A 32 -7.70 -16.72 -6.90
CA MET A 32 -8.54 -16.98 -8.08
C MET A 32 -8.64 -15.79 -9.04
N ALA A 33 -8.25 -14.58 -8.63
CA ALA A 33 -8.18 -13.43 -9.53
C ALA A 33 -7.07 -13.57 -10.58
N GLN A 34 -6.05 -14.41 -10.33
CA GLN A 34 -4.91 -14.60 -11.22
C GLN A 34 -4.23 -13.25 -11.55
N HIS A 35 -4.10 -12.92 -12.84
CA HIS A 35 -3.50 -11.66 -13.31
C HIS A 35 -4.44 -10.44 -13.16
N ARG A 36 -5.71 -10.64 -12.82
CA ARG A 36 -6.73 -9.58 -12.72
C ARG A 36 -6.68 -8.85 -11.39
N VAL A 37 -5.51 -8.28 -11.10
CA VAL A 37 -5.24 -7.43 -9.93
C VAL A 37 -4.83 -6.06 -10.44
N PHE A 38 -5.65 -5.05 -10.15
CA PHE A 38 -5.52 -3.72 -10.73
C PHE A 38 -4.98 -2.71 -9.71
N ASP A 39 -4.01 -1.89 -10.12
CA ASP A 39 -3.60 -0.69 -9.37
C ASP A 39 -4.58 0.46 -9.63
N SER A 40 -5.80 0.32 -9.12
CA SER A 40 -6.88 1.26 -9.35
C SER A 40 -7.99 1.09 -8.30
N ARG A 41 -9.02 1.95 -8.38
CA ARG A 41 -10.25 1.80 -7.60
C ARG A 41 -11.31 0.92 -8.26
N GLN A 42 -11.10 0.50 -9.51
CA GLN A 42 -12.10 -0.19 -10.32
C GLN A 42 -11.47 -1.17 -11.30
N VAL A 43 -12.16 -2.29 -11.54
CA VAL A 43 -11.79 -3.30 -12.53
C VAL A 43 -11.79 -2.71 -13.93
N LEU A 44 -10.79 -3.09 -14.72
CA LEU A 44 -10.69 -2.67 -16.12
C LEU A 44 -11.55 -3.55 -17.02
N VAL A 45 -12.39 -2.92 -17.83
CA VAL A 45 -13.41 -3.58 -18.66
C VAL A 45 -12.80 -4.50 -19.72
N ASN A 46 -11.64 -4.14 -20.27
CA ASN A 46 -10.94 -4.90 -21.30
C ASN A 46 -10.40 -6.25 -20.82
N GLU A 47 -10.25 -6.44 -19.52
CA GLU A 47 -9.70 -7.66 -18.90
C GLU A 47 -10.79 -8.67 -18.50
N LEU A 48 -12.06 -8.34 -18.81
CA LEU A 48 -13.21 -9.18 -18.53
C LEU A 48 -13.65 -9.96 -19.79
N ASP A 49 -13.85 -11.27 -19.64
CA ASP A 49 -14.36 -12.12 -20.72
C ASP A 49 -15.89 -12.16 -20.71
N LYS A 50 -16.52 -11.69 -21.79
CA LYS A 50 -17.99 -11.72 -21.98
C LYS A 50 -18.59 -13.12 -21.94
N ARG A 51 -17.77 -14.16 -22.18
CA ARG A 51 -18.22 -15.55 -22.23
C ARG A 51 -18.33 -16.19 -20.84
N LEU A 52 -17.75 -15.56 -19.81
CA LEU A 52 -17.79 -16.08 -18.45
C LEU A 52 -18.96 -15.46 -17.69
N PRO A 53 -19.67 -16.25 -16.85
CA PRO A 53 -20.79 -15.76 -16.05
C PRO A 53 -20.34 -14.79 -14.95
N GLY A 54 -19.05 -14.78 -14.61
CA GLY A 54 -18.46 -13.88 -13.64
C GLY A 54 -16.96 -14.13 -13.55
N THR A 55 -16.20 -13.04 -13.42
CA THR A 55 -14.73 -13.08 -13.39
C THR A 55 -14.23 -12.54 -12.05
N PRO A 56 -13.56 -13.36 -11.23
CA PRO A 56 -12.94 -12.90 -10.00
C PRO A 56 -11.84 -11.88 -10.31
N CYS A 57 -11.90 -10.71 -9.66
CA CYS A 57 -10.99 -9.58 -9.86
C CYS A 57 -10.68 -8.89 -8.53
N LEU A 58 -9.53 -8.24 -8.46
CA LEU A 58 -9.13 -7.41 -7.31
C LEU A 58 -8.74 -6.01 -7.81
N SER A 59 -9.24 -4.97 -7.14
CA SER A 59 -8.71 -3.61 -7.30
C SER A 59 -8.02 -3.19 -6.02
N VAL A 60 -6.79 -2.70 -6.10
CA VAL A 60 -5.94 -2.38 -4.96
C VAL A 60 -5.54 -0.92 -5.01
N TYR A 61 -5.81 -0.20 -3.93
CA TYR A 61 -5.41 1.21 -3.79
C TYR A 61 -5.12 1.56 -2.33
N THR A 62 -4.67 2.79 -2.09
CA THR A 62 -4.47 3.31 -0.73
C THR A 62 -5.22 4.61 -0.52
N GLU A 63 -5.78 4.79 0.67
CA GLU A 63 -6.48 5.99 1.14
C GLU A 63 -6.05 6.35 2.57
N ASP A 64 -6.67 7.39 3.13
CA ASP A 64 -6.55 7.81 4.55
C ASP A 64 -5.13 7.71 5.11
N THR A 65 -4.24 8.45 4.46
CA THR A 65 -2.82 8.46 4.79
C THR A 65 -2.51 9.52 5.84
N MET A 66 -1.80 9.13 6.90
CA MET A 66 -1.41 10.03 7.99
C MET A 66 0.04 9.80 8.39
N VAL A 67 0.71 10.87 8.83
CA VAL A 67 2.00 10.81 9.53
C VAL A 67 1.88 11.59 10.81
N GLU A 68 1.90 10.89 11.94
CA GLU A 68 1.90 11.51 13.26
C GLU A 68 3.34 11.77 13.72
N ARG A 69 3.66 13.01 14.04
CA ARG A 69 4.95 13.32 14.67
C ARG A 69 4.86 13.01 16.16
N ARG A 70 5.88 12.33 16.70
CA ARG A 70 6.12 12.34 18.14
C ARG A 70 6.20 13.81 18.57
N GLY A 71 5.40 14.20 19.58
CA GLY A 71 5.07 15.60 19.89
C GLY A 71 6.23 16.60 19.94
N GLY A 72 5.92 17.90 20.03
CA GLY A 72 6.83 19.01 19.70
C GLY A 72 8.20 19.11 20.38
N ILE A 73 8.53 18.21 21.32
CA ILE A 73 9.85 18.10 21.98
C ILE A 73 10.76 17.05 21.29
N ALA A 74 10.20 16.17 20.44
CA ALA A 74 10.99 15.14 19.77
C ALA A 74 11.81 15.73 18.60
N THR A 75 13.13 15.58 18.68
CA THR A 75 14.08 15.97 17.62
C THR A 75 14.12 15.00 16.44
N SER A 76 13.36 13.89 16.51
CA SER A 76 13.25 12.91 15.44
C SER A 76 12.46 13.45 14.25
N THR A 77 13.01 13.29 13.05
CA THR A 77 12.32 13.54 11.78
C THR A 77 11.41 12.39 11.36
N ILE A 78 11.47 11.24 12.03
CA ILE A 78 10.70 10.03 11.71
C ILE A 78 9.35 10.09 12.44
N GLY A 79 8.26 10.14 11.68
CA GLY A 79 6.89 10.03 12.18
C GLY A 79 6.38 8.59 12.29
N ASP A 80 5.26 8.43 12.97
CA ASP A 80 4.45 7.22 12.94
C ASP A 80 3.48 7.32 11.76
N ALA A 81 3.82 6.66 10.65
CA ALA A 81 3.03 6.67 9.43
C ALA A 81 1.96 5.57 9.43
N SER A 82 0.77 5.91 8.92
CA SER A 82 -0.31 4.98 8.66
C SER A 82 -0.96 5.25 7.29
N ALA A 83 -1.55 4.21 6.73
CA ALA A 83 -2.36 4.28 5.53
C ALA A 83 -3.35 3.14 5.50
N ASP A 84 -4.49 3.35 4.87
CA ASP A 84 -5.44 2.29 4.59
C ASP A 84 -5.09 1.65 3.25
N LEU A 85 -4.81 0.34 3.27
CA LEU A 85 -4.71 -0.47 2.06
C LEU A 85 -6.09 -1.04 1.77
N ILE A 86 -6.68 -0.61 0.67
CA ILE A 86 -8.01 -1.05 0.24
C ILE A 86 -7.85 -2.11 -0.83
N VAL A 87 -8.55 -3.23 -0.65
CA VAL A 87 -8.73 -4.27 -1.65
C VAL A 87 -10.21 -4.41 -1.93
N VAL A 88 -10.63 -4.01 -3.12
CA VAL A 88 -11.98 -4.25 -3.61
C VAL A 88 -12.00 -5.63 -4.24
N VAL A 89 -12.76 -6.52 -3.63
CA VAL A 89 -12.94 -7.90 -4.06
C VAL A 89 -14.22 -7.96 -4.87
N GLU A 90 -14.14 -8.41 -6.11
CA GLU A 90 -15.27 -8.39 -7.03
C GLU A 90 -15.37 -9.67 -7.85
N ILE A 91 -16.60 -10.10 -8.11
CA ILE A 91 -16.91 -10.92 -9.27
C ILE A 91 -17.54 -9.96 -10.29
N ALA A 92 -16.86 -9.74 -11.40
CA ALA A 92 -17.27 -8.79 -12.43
C ALA A 92 -17.59 -9.49 -13.76
N GLN A 93 -18.58 -9.00 -14.47
CA GLN A 93 -18.91 -9.39 -15.84
C GLN A 93 -18.74 -8.19 -16.77
N LYS A 94 -18.42 -8.48 -18.03
CA LYS A 94 -18.39 -7.46 -19.07
C LYS A 94 -19.79 -7.27 -19.64
N ALA A 95 -20.42 -6.16 -19.30
CA ALA A 95 -21.74 -5.78 -19.80
C ALA A 95 -21.62 -4.80 -20.98
N SER A 96 -22.73 -4.57 -21.68
CA SER A 96 -22.80 -3.57 -22.74
C SER A 96 -24.19 -2.94 -22.82
N ASP A 97 -24.20 -1.63 -23.07
CA ASP A 97 -25.40 -0.83 -23.34
C ASP A 97 -25.20 0.05 -24.60
N GLU A 98 -26.05 1.07 -24.79
CA GLU A 98 -25.98 2.01 -25.91
C GLU A 98 -24.71 2.89 -25.88
N ASP A 99 -24.11 3.11 -24.70
CA ASP A 99 -22.94 3.97 -24.49
C ASP A 99 -21.61 3.19 -24.57
N GLY A 100 -21.65 1.87 -24.49
CA GLY A 100 -20.52 0.99 -24.77
C GLY A 100 -20.40 -0.20 -23.82
N GLU A 101 -19.18 -0.72 -23.69
CA GLU A 101 -18.88 -1.84 -22.80
C GLU A 101 -18.42 -1.33 -21.43
N PHE A 102 -18.91 -1.95 -20.36
CA PHE A 102 -18.54 -1.60 -18.98
C PHE A 102 -18.40 -2.82 -18.07
N ALA A 103 -17.69 -2.66 -16.97
CA ALA A 103 -17.53 -3.68 -15.94
C ALA A 103 -18.70 -3.59 -14.95
N GLN A 104 -19.41 -4.69 -14.77
CA GLN A 104 -20.56 -4.75 -13.87
C GLN A 104 -20.35 -5.85 -12.83
N ALA A 105 -20.47 -5.50 -11.56
CA ALA A 105 -20.45 -6.46 -10.44
C ALA A 105 -21.86 -6.90 -10.01
N VAL A 106 -22.90 -6.51 -10.77
CA VAL A 106 -24.27 -7.02 -10.59
C VAL A 106 -24.39 -8.28 -11.41
N ILE A 107 -24.45 -9.41 -10.74
CA ILE A 107 -24.56 -10.71 -11.39
C ILE A 107 -25.84 -11.39 -10.93
N GLU A 108 -26.51 -12.08 -11.84
CA GLU A 108 -27.77 -12.77 -11.57
C GLU A 108 -27.58 -13.88 -10.53
N GLY A 109 -27.83 -13.52 -9.27
CA GLY A 109 -28.49 -14.35 -8.28
C GLY A 109 -27.86 -15.70 -7.89
N ASP A 110 -26.58 -15.94 -8.13
CA ASP A 110 -25.95 -17.22 -7.80
C ASP A 110 -25.33 -17.22 -6.39
N ALA A 111 -25.88 -18.04 -5.48
CA ALA A 111 -25.31 -18.27 -4.16
C ALA A 111 -23.87 -18.81 -4.23
N LEU A 112 -23.52 -19.53 -5.29
CA LEU A 112 -22.16 -20.04 -5.52
C LEU A 112 -21.17 -18.91 -5.85
N MET A 113 -21.61 -17.87 -6.54
CA MET A 113 -20.78 -16.68 -6.79
C MET A 113 -20.52 -15.90 -5.50
N ARG A 114 -21.51 -15.85 -4.58
CA ARG A 114 -21.29 -15.27 -3.26
C ARG A 114 -20.24 -16.03 -2.46
N LEU A 115 -20.31 -17.37 -2.47
CA LEU A 115 -19.26 -18.21 -1.85
C LEU A 115 -17.89 -17.99 -2.51
N THR A 116 -17.86 -17.80 -3.84
CA THR A 116 -16.64 -17.51 -4.59
C THR A 116 -16.03 -16.17 -4.20
N LEU A 117 -16.88 -15.13 -4.02
CA LEU A 117 -16.45 -13.82 -3.56
C LEU A 117 -15.83 -13.89 -2.15
N GLU A 118 -16.49 -14.59 -1.24
CA GLU A 118 -16.02 -14.78 0.14
C GLU A 118 -14.71 -15.58 0.18
N ALA A 119 -14.60 -16.63 -0.65
CA ALA A 119 -13.38 -17.39 -0.80
C ALA A 119 -12.22 -16.53 -1.36
N LEU A 120 -12.49 -15.66 -2.34
CA LEU A 120 -11.50 -14.73 -2.87
C LEU A 120 -11.02 -13.75 -1.78
N GLY A 121 -11.94 -13.17 -1.02
CA GLY A 121 -11.59 -12.29 0.12
C GLY A 121 -10.76 -13.03 1.18
N ALA A 122 -11.09 -14.28 1.48
CA ALA A 122 -10.30 -15.13 2.38
C ALA A 122 -8.89 -15.43 1.83
N GLN A 123 -8.76 -15.65 0.52
CA GLN A 123 -7.46 -15.83 -0.14
C GLN A 123 -6.60 -14.57 0.00
N VAL A 124 -7.16 -13.37 -0.23
CA VAL A 124 -6.45 -12.09 0.00
C VAL A 124 -5.91 -12.01 1.43
N ARG A 125 -6.74 -12.29 2.44
CA ARG A 125 -6.31 -12.28 3.85
C ARG A 125 -5.19 -13.30 4.10
N ARG A 126 -5.32 -14.52 3.57
CA ARG A 126 -4.30 -15.56 3.69
C ARG A 126 -2.98 -15.09 3.07
N VAL A 127 -3.01 -14.47 1.89
CA VAL A 127 -1.82 -13.95 1.21
C VAL A 127 -1.09 -12.96 2.10
N PHE A 128 -1.78 -11.91 2.54
CA PHE A 128 -1.15 -10.85 3.33
C PHE A 128 -0.66 -11.30 4.71
N THR A 129 -1.26 -12.33 5.30
CA THR A 129 -0.94 -12.74 6.68
C THR A 129 -0.05 -13.97 6.78
N ARG A 130 0.00 -14.85 5.77
CA ARG A 130 0.65 -16.16 5.86
C ARG A 130 1.54 -16.52 4.69
N ASP A 131 1.29 -15.97 3.50
CA ASP A 131 1.98 -16.41 2.29
C ASP A 131 3.40 -15.83 2.19
N GLU A 132 4.31 -16.61 1.60
CA GLU A 132 5.69 -16.19 1.36
C GLU A 132 5.78 -15.11 0.29
N LYS A 133 4.85 -15.09 -0.66
CA LYS A 133 4.76 -14.03 -1.70
C LYS A 133 4.57 -12.64 -1.11
N ALA A 134 4.00 -12.54 0.10
CA ALA A 134 3.89 -11.29 0.85
C ALA A 134 5.19 -10.89 1.58
N ALA A 135 6.34 -11.52 1.31
CA ALA A 135 7.61 -11.15 1.94
C ALA A 135 8.02 -9.69 1.64
N GLY A 136 7.79 -9.20 0.41
CA GLY A 136 8.00 -7.80 0.05
C GLY A 136 7.09 -6.86 0.83
N LEU A 137 5.80 -7.19 0.90
CA LEU A 137 4.81 -6.44 1.68
C LEU A 137 5.22 -6.31 3.15
N ARG A 138 5.67 -7.41 3.77
CA ARG A 138 6.11 -7.43 5.19
C ARG A 138 7.37 -6.61 5.47
N ARG A 139 8.11 -6.15 4.45
CA ARG A 139 9.23 -5.20 4.63
C ARG A 139 8.77 -3.74 4.76
N VAL A 140 7.60 -3.41 4.21
CA VAL A 140 7.00 -2.06 4.27
C VAL A 140 5.98 -1.96 5.39
N LEU A 141 5.15 -2.99 5.51
CA LEU A 141 4.08 -3.12 6.48
C LEU A 141 4.64 -3.50 7.86
N MET A 142 4.52 -2.60 8.83
CA MET A 142 4.94 -2.87 10.21
C MET A 142 3.90 -3.71 10.95
N SER A 143 2.63 -3.33 10.83
CA SER A 143 1.51 -4.07 11.40
C SER A 143 0.18 -3.71 10.72
N VAL A 144 -0.75 -4.66 10.73
CA VAL A 144 -2.15 -4.41 10.40
C VAL A 144 -2.89 -4.18 11.72
N GLN A 145 -3.45 -2.99 11.90
CA GLN A 145 -4.17 -2.61 13.12
C GLN A 145 -5.59 -3.15 13.13
N SER A 146 -6.26 -3.14 11.97
CA SER A 146 -7.60 -3.69 11.80
C SER A 146 -7.82 -4.16 10.37
N ILE A 147 -8.75 -5.10 10.20
CA ILE A 147 -9.23 -5.55 8.91
C ILE A 147 -10.75 -5.44 8.94
N LYS A 148 -11.31 -4.56 8.12
CA LYS A 148 -12.75 -4.39 7.95
C LYS A 148 -13.13 -4.97 6.58
N VAL A 149 -14.23 -5.72 6.51
CA VAL A 149 -14.78 -6.23 5.26
C VAL A 149 -16.23 -5.77 5.18
N GLU A 150 -16.54 -4.94 4.21
CA GLU A 150 -17.86 -4.37 4.03
C GLU A 150 -18.48 -4.87 2.73
N PRO A 151 -19.61 -5.58 2.78
CA PRO A 151 -20.33 -5.92 1.57
C PRO A 151 -20.89 -4.66 0.95
N TYR A 152 -20.59 -4.43 -0.32
CA TYR A 152 -21.21 -3.35 -1.06
C TYR A 152 -22.57 -3.83 -1.57
N ALA A 153 -23.57 -3.75 -0.70
CA ALA A 153 -24.94 -4.17 -0.99
C ALA A 153 -25.84 -2.95 -1.17
N LEU A 154 -26.68 -2.98 -2.20
CA LEU A 154 -27.68 -1.94 -2.48
C LEU A 154 -29.10 -2.57 -2.45
N PRO A 155 -29.53 -3.14 -1.31
CA PRO A 155 -30.80 -3.87 -1.22
C PRO A 155 -32.01 -2.99 -1.52
N GLN A 156 -31.96 -1.69 -1.18
CA GLN A 156 -33.02 -0.72 -1.45
C GLN A 156 -33.28 -0.49 -2.94
N TYR A 157 -32.32 -0.84 -3.81
CA TYR A 157 -32.45 -0.77 -5.26
C TYR A 157 -32.69 -2.15 -5.89
N GLY A 158 -32.84 -3.21 -5.08
CA GLY A 158 -32.99 -4.59 -5.56
C GLY A 158 -31.73 -5.16 -6.24
N VAL A 159 -30.59 -4.48 -6.12
CA VAL A 159 -29.35 -4.83 -6.82
C VAL A 159 -28.50 -5.77 -5.96
N ARG A 160 -28.17 -6.93 -6.53
CA ARG A 160 -27.24 -7.90 -5.93
C ARG A 160 -25.83 -7.66 -6.46
N MET A 161 -25.05 -6.87 -5.74
CA MET A 161 -23.65 -6.63 -6.07
C MET A 161 -22.75 -7.72 -5.48
N MET A 162 -21.90 -8.30 -6.32
CA MET A 162 -20.83 -9.23 -5.97
C MET A 162 -19.53 -8.44 -5.73
N ARG A 163 -19.57 -7.54 -4.75
CA ARG A 163 -18.47 -6.67 -4.38
C ARG A 163 -18.39 -6.56 -2.87
N ASP A 164 -17.22 -6.85 -2.31
CA ASP A 164 -16.88 -6.56 -0.93
C ASP A 164 -15.64 -5.63 -0.90
N VAL A 165 -15.64 -4.64 0.00
CA VAL A 165 -14.50 -3.73 0.19
C VAL A 165 -13.76 -4.16 1.44
N MET A 166 -12.49 -4.52 1.29
CA MET A 166 -11.61 -4.88 2.40
C MET A 166 -10.69 -3.71 2.72
N THR A 167 -10.80 -3.17 3.93
CA THR A 167 -9.93 -2.11 4.44
C THR A 167 -8.95 -2.68 5.44
N PHE A 168 -7.65 -2.62 5.12
CA PHE A 168 -6.57 -2.95 6.03
C PHE A 168 -5.97 -1.65 6.55
N THR A 169 -6.23 -1.34 7.82
CA THR A 169 -5.60 -0.18 8.47
C THR A 169 -4.15 -0.55 8.79
N CYS A 170 -3.20 0.03 8.08
CA CYS A 170 -1.80 -0.36 8.15
C CYS A 170 -0.95 0.69 8.86
N ARG A 171 -0.13 0.24 9.82
CA ARG A 171 1.03 1.01 10.28
C ARG A 171 2.20 0.68 9.36
N ILE A 172 2.84 1.72 8.84
CA ILE A 172 3.94 1.60 7.87
C ILE A 172 5.13 2.46 8.28
N ALA A 173 6.30 2.16 7.72
CA ALA A 173 7.45 3.04 7.88
C ALA A 173 7.21 4.38 7.17
N ASP A 174 7.58 5.49 7.81
CA ASP A 174 7.56 6.82 7.21
C ASP A 174 8.65 6.96 6.13
N ASP A 175 8.49 7.93 5.23
CA ASP A 175 9.45 8.24 4.19
C ASP A 175 10.78 8.71 4.81
N LYS A 176 11.89 8.02 4.47
CA LYS A 176 13.23 8.44 4.89
C LYS A 176 13.94 9.11 3.73
N TYR A 177 13.97 10.44 3.78
CA TYR A 177 14.72 11.27 2.85
C TYR A 177 16.20 11.28 3.24
N THR A 178 17.06 11.20 2.24
CA THR A 178 18.52 11.28 2.39
C THR A 178 19.06 12.39 1.49
N ASP A 179 20.28 12.85 1.76
CA ASP A 179 20.95 13.82 0.89
C ASP A 179 21.43 13.20 -0.43
N ALA A 180 21.46 11.87 -0.53
CA ALA A 180 21.76 11.15 -1.76
C ALA A 180 20.59 11.24 -2.76
N PRO A 181 20.87 11.21 -4.08
CA PRO A 181 19.81 11.23 -5.10
C PRO A 181 19.04 9.91 -5.12
N GLY A 182 17.82 9.96 -5.66
CA GLY A 182 16.96 8.78 -5.83
C GLY A 182 15.75 8.76 -4.90
N LEU A 183 14.91 7.73 -5.07
CA LEU A 183 13.70 7.56 -4.27
C LEU A 183 14.02 7.47 -2.77
N PRO A 184 13.15 8.00 -1.89
CA PRO A 184 13.27 7.77 -0.46
C PRO A 184 12.89 6.33 -0.09
N GLU A 185 13.41 5.84 1.03
CA GLU A 185 12.89 4.60 1.64
C GLU A 185 11.48 4.83 2.16
N PRO A 186 10.58 3.83 2.13
CA PRO A 186 10.81 2.43 1.72
C PRO A 186 10.61 2.18 0.22
N LEU A 187 10.17 3.17 -0.56
CA LEU A 187 9.84 2.97 -1.97
C LEU A 187 11.08 2.62 -2.82
N LYS A 188 12.25 3.16 -2.46
CA LYS A 188 13.52 2.78 -3.07
C LYS A 188 13.75 1.28 -3.05
N ARG A 189 13.68 0.66 -1.87
CA ARG A 189 13.86 -0.78 -1.72
C ARG A 189 12.81 -1.58 -2.48
N VAL A 190 11.55 -1.13 -2.50
CA VAL A 190 10.52 -1.78 -3.31
C VAL A 190 10.86 -1.74 -4.80
N ALA A 191 11.37 -0.61 -5.30
CA ALA A 191 11.79 -0.50 -6.71
C ALA A 191 12.95 -1.46 -7.05
N GLU A 192 13.88 -1.67 -6.11
CA GLU A 192 15.00 -2.61 -6.24
C GLU A 192 14.54 -4.08 -6.18
N ASP A 193 13.62 -4.39 -5.27
CA ASP A 193 13.10 -5.75 -5.04
C ASP A 193 12.10 -6.21 -6.13
N LEU A 194 11.47 -5.28 -6.85
CA LEU A 194 10.50 -5.63 -7.90
C LEU A 194 11.20 -6.44 -9.01
N PRO A 195 10.59 -7.56 -9.48
CA PRO A 195 11.13 -8.30 -10.61
C PRO A 195 11.23 -7.46 -11.88
N ASP A 196 12.15 -7.84 -12.78
CA ASP A 196 12.20 -7.25 -14.11
C ASP A 196 10.89 -7.53 -14.87
N GLY A 197 10.43 -6.56 -15.65
CA GLY A 197 9.13 -6.61 -16.33
C GLY A 197 7.94 -6.21 -15.45
N ALA A 198 8.12 -5.95 -14.15
CA ALA A 198 7.04 -5.42 -13.31
C ALA A 198 6.58 -4.05 -13.84
N TYR A 199 5.26 -3.86 -13.98
CA TYR A 199 4.68 -2.70 -14.67
C TYR A 199 5.13 -1.34 -14.10
N ALA A 200 5.37 -1.26 -12.79
CA ALA A 200 5.75 -0.03 -12.12
C ALA A 200 7.27 0.24 -12.14
N LYS A 201 8.12 -0.78 -12.39
CA LYS A 201 9.57 -0.69 -12.15
C LYS A 201 10.23 0.40 -12.99
N ALA A 202 9.94 0.46 -14.29
CA ALA A 202 10.49 1.48 -15.18
C ALA A 202 10.07 2.90 -14.73
N LYS A 203 8.81 3.09 -14.32
CA LYS A 203 8.33 4.38 -13.84
C LYS A 203 8.96 4.78 -12.51
N LEU A 204 9.21 3.84 -11.60
CA LEU A 204 9.90 4.11 -10.35
C LEU A 204 11.36 4.56 -10.59
N ILE A 205 12.05 3.95 -11.54
CA ILE A 205 13.40 4.38 -11.94
C ILE A 205 13.37 5.82 -12.48
N GLU A 206 12.42 6.13 -13.36
CA GLU A 206 12.23 7.48 -13.89
C GLU A 206 11.94 8.50 -12.78
N LEU A 207 11.02 8.17 -11.86
CA LEU A 207 10.67 9.05 -10.74
C LEU A 207 11.81 9.23 -9.75
N GLY A 208 12.72 8.25 -9.62
CA GLY A 208 13.93 8.38 -8.82
C GLY A 208 14.82 9.53 -9.29
N ALA A 209 14.84 9.84 -10.59
CA ALA A 209 15.60 10.96 -11.14
C ALA A 209 15.06 12.34 -10.71
N ALA A 210 13.80 12.41 -10.26
CA ALA A 210 13.21 13.65 -9.76
C ALA A 210 13.71 14.04 -8.35
N PHE A 211 14.34 13.12 -7.62
CA PHE A 211 14.90 13.36 -6.29
C PHE A 211 16.40 13.64 -6.40
N ALA A 212 16.75 14.93 -6.51
CA ALA A 212 18.12 15.38 -6.63
C ALA A 212 18.90 15.27 -5.31
N ALA A 213 20.22 15.12 -5.41
CA ALA A 213 21.11 15.17 -4.26
C ALA A 213 21.04 16.56 -3.60
N THR A 214 21.03 16.59 -2.27
CA THR A 214 21.08 17.84 -1.50
C THR A 214 22.48 18.04 -0.95
N THR A 215 23.16 19.11 -1.36
CA THR A 215 24.45 19.50 -0.78
C THR A 215 24.23 20.41 0.42
N ARG A 216 24.64 19.98 1.61
CA ARG A 216 24.56 20.81 2.82
C ARG A 216 25.82 21.64 3.00
N THR A 217 25.65 22.92 3.31
CA THR A 217 26.75 23.77 3.74
C THR A 217 27.25 23.28 5.11
N PRO A 218 28.55 22.96 5.26
CA PRO A 218 29.11 22.59 6.56
C PRO A 218 28.89 23.70 7.60
N LEU A 219 28.66 23.32 8.85
CA LEU A 219 28.55 24.29 9.94
C LEU A 219 29.90 25.01 10.10
N ALA A 220 29.91 26.32 9.90
CA ALA A 220 31.14 27.13 9.90
C ALA A 220 31.73 27.37 11.30
N GLY A 221 30.96 27.12 12.37
CA GLY A 221 31.38 27.27 13.76
C GLY A 221 30.18 27.22 14.71
N MET A 222 30.44 26.96 16.00
CA MET A 222 29.46 27.09 17.09
C MET A 222 30.04 28.03 18.15
N ASP A 223 29.45 29.21 18.29
CA ASP A 223 29.76 30.09 19.42
C ASP A 223 28.88 29.67 20.60
N ILE A 224 29.50 29.05 21.62
CA ILE A 224 28.85 28.73 22.88
C ILE A 224 29.11 29.90 23.82
N HIS A 225 28.09 30.72 24.06
CA HIS A 225 28.15 31.75 25.10
C HIS A 225 27.79 31.10 26.44
N PRO A 226 28.72 30.97 27.40
CA PRO A 226 28.34 30.64 28.76
C PRO A 226 27.52 31.81 29.31
N THR A 227 26.24 31.58 29.62
CA THR A 227 25.52 32.46 30.54
C THR A 227 26.25 32.41 31.87
N ALA A 228 27.02 33.45 32.17
CA ALA A 228 27.59 33.67 33.48
C ALA A 228 26.44 33.85 34.48
N GLY A 229 25.98 32.74 35.05
CA GLY A 229 25.15 32.76 36.23
C GLY A 229 26.06 33.00 37.43
N ASP A 230 25.88 34.15 38.07
CA ASP A 230 26.31 34.40 39.45
C ASP A 230 25.82 33.26 40.36
N GLY A 231 26.63 32.22 40.50
CA GLY A 231 26.50 31.27 41.59
C GLY A 231 26.99 31.97 42.87
N PRO A 232 26.21 32.00 43.96
CA PRO A 232 26.67 32.64 45.19
C PRO A 232 27.97 31.97 45.65
N ALA A 233 28.97 32.79 45.98
CA ALA A 233 30.24 32.33 46.52
C ALA A 233 29.97 31.47 47.76
N ILE A 234 30.30 30.18 47.67
CA ILE A 234 30.28 29.28 48.82
C ILE A 234 31.51 29.62 49.66
N THR A 235 31.31 30.45 50.68
CA THR A 235 32.33 30.71 51.71
C THR A 235 32.51 29.43 52.54
N PRO A 236 33.74 28.88 52.66
CA PRO A 236 33.97 27.71 53.49
C PRO A 236 33.79 28.05 54.98
N PRO A 237 33.29 27.12 55.82
CA PRO A 237 33.16 27.35 57.25
C PRO A 237 34.54 27.49 57.91
N ILE A 238 34.71 28.58 58.67
CA ILE A 238 35.85 28.78 59.56
C ILE A 238 35.69 27.78 60.71
N GLY A 239 36.63 26.84 60.83
CA GLY A 239 36.66 25.88 61.93
C GLY A 239 36.87 26.55 63.28
N GLY A 240 36.11 26.07 64.27
CA GLY A 240 36.28 26.31 65.70
C GLY A 240 36.01 25.01 66.45
#